data_AF-A0A6I9QCT7-F1
#
_entry.id   AF-A0A6I9QCT7-F1
#
_cell.length_a   1.000
_cell.length_b   1.000
_cell.length_c   1.000
_cell.angle_alpha   90.00
_cell.angle_beta   90.00
_cell.angle_gamma   90.00
#
_symmetry.space_group_name_H-M   'P 1'
#
loop_
_entity.id
_entity.type
_entity.pdbx_description
1 polymer ?
#
loop_
_entity_poly.entity_id
_entity_poly.type
_entity_poly.pdbx_seq_one_letter_code
_entity_poly.pdbx_strand_id
1 'polypeptide(L)'
;MATESTLQTSFLLFFCFITLSIVSKNFYITPCLANFDVDSVDEWTEEKEDDEVNEVQSQHTLSRDCDLSVGEWVFDASYPLYEPNCPYLSNQVSCRRNGRPDSDYEKWRWKPQQCSIPRFNALAFLGRIRKKRVMLVGDSMMRNQWESLVCLVEAVIPNERKLVSSNGQTIAFHAMDYQASIEFAWAPLLVELKEESHNKKILLLDSIDDNAKYWRGVDILVFDSAHWWTHSGKWSLWDYYKEGERLFTSLNPMVAYEKGLTTWAKWVDLNLDPNRTRVIFRSVSPRHNRENGWQCYKQREPLVFLGFKPRVPGQLVVLREVLKKMSFPVYLLDVTSMSALRRDGHPSVYGRAADAQGRQDTAVRTSDCTHWCLPGVPDAWNEMLYALL
;
A
#
# COMPACT_ATOMS: atom_id res chain seq x y z
N MET A 1 -66.86 -27.97 -20.75
CA MET A 1 -67.01 -27.72 -22.20
C MET A 1 -65.63 -27.32 -22.68
N ALA A 2 -64.97 -28.20 -23.46
CA ALA A 2 -65.06 -28.27 -24.93
C ALA A 2 -64.06 -27.25 -25.54
N THR A 3 -62.82 -27.62 -25.89
CA THR A 3 -62.37 -28.40 -27.08
C THR A 3 -62.45 -27.60 -28.40
N GLU A 4 -61.28 -27.41 -29.04
CA GLU A 4 -61.05 -27.49 -30.51
C GLU A 4 -61.84 -26.53 -31.46
N SER A 5 -61.44 -26.22 -32.71
CA SER A 5 -60.25 -26.54 -33.53
C SER A 5 -60.24 -25.68 -34.82
N THR A 6 -59.06 -25.39 -35.41
CA THR A 6 -58.82 -25.13 -36.87
C THR A 6 -59.55 -23.91 -37.52
N LEU A 7 -59.29 -23.43 -38.76
CA LEU A 7 -58.44 -23.75 -39.94
C LEU A 7 -58.08 -22.36 -40.63
N GLN A 8 -57.61 -22.06 -41.87
CA GLN A 8 -57.25 -22.72 -43.15
C GLN A 8 -56.40 -21.76 -44.04
N THR A 9 -55.46 -22.26 -44.89
CA THR A 9 -54.99 -21.83 -46.26
C THR A 9 -55.13 -20.39 -46.83
N SER A 10 -54.37 -19.87 -47.83
CA SER A 10 -53.16 -20.27 -48.63
C SER A 10 -52.78 -19.12 -49.64
N PHE A 11 -51.85 -19.39 -50.59
CA PHE A 11 -51.39 -18.62 -51.79
C PHE A 11 -50.17 -17.70 -51.55
N LEU A 12 -49.11 -17.63 -52.39
CA LEU A 12 -48.67 -18.24 -53.69
C LEU A 12 -47.09 -18.36 -53.68
N LEU A 13 -46.28 -18.71 -54.70
CA LEU A 13 -46.41 -18.88 -56.16
C LEU A 13 -45.51 -20.05 -56.71
N PHE A 14 -44.50 -19.78 -57.58
CA PHE A 14 -43.64 -20.71 -58.37
C PHE A 14 -42.17 -20.16 -58.47
N PHE A 15 -41.12 -20.78 -59.06
CA PHE A 15 -40.94 -21.99 -59.91
C PHE A 15 -39.49 -22.60 -59.82
N CYS A 16 -39.22 -23.62 -60.65
CA CYS A 16 -37.99 -24.43 -60.82
C CYS A 16 -36.82 -23.68 -61.54
N PHE A 17 -35.60 -24.20 -61.82
CA PHE A 17 -35.14 -25.54 -62.26
C PHE A 17 -33.66 -25.89 -61.93
N ILE A 18 -33.21 -27.08 -62.38
CA ILE A 18 -31.93 -27.77 -62.07
C ILE A 18 -31.00 -27.79 -63.32
N THR A 19 -29.68 -28.03 -63.13
CA THR A 19 -28.64 -28.67 -64.02
C THR A 19 -27.38 -27.82 -64.29
N LEU A 20 -26.21 -28.36 -64.71
CA LEU A 20 -25.43 -29.55 -64.30
C LEU A 20 -24.01 -29.47 -64.96
N SER A 21 -23.10 -30.37 -64.58
CA SER A 21 -21.88 -30.80 -65.34
C SER A 21 -20.53 -30.12 -65.07
N ILE A 22 -19.47 -30.85 -65.43
CA ILE A 22 -18.04 -30.66 -65.10
C ILE A 22 -17.23 -30.54 -66.40
N VAL A 23 -16.18 -29.70 -66.43
CA VAL A 23 -15.10 -29.75 -67.44
C VAL A 23 -13.73 -29.62 -66.74
N SER A 24 -12.69 -30.21 -67.32
CA SER A 24 -11.34 -30.31 -66.75
C SER A 24 -10.24 -29.83 -67.70
N LYS A 25 -9.13 -29.29 -67.16
CA LYS A 25 -7.72 -29.73 -67.40
C LYS A 25 -6.66 -28.77 -66.82
N ASN A 26 -5.44 -29.26 -66.72
CA ASN A 26 -4.28 -28.65 -66.06
C ASN A 26 -3.49 -27.68 -66.97
N PHE A 27 -2.66 -26.82 -66.37
CA PHE A 27 -1.34 -26.45 -66.92
C PHE A 27 -0.31 -26.22 -65.79
N TYR A 28 0.93 -25.83 -66.12
CA TYR A 28 2.18 -26.13 -65.37
C TYR A 28 3.00 -24.87 -64.97
N ILE A 29 3.96 -25.04 -64.02
CA ILE A 29 5.31 -24.37 -63.93
C ILE A 29 5.31 -22.84 -63.61
N THR A 30 6.13 -22.24 -62.72
CA THR A 30 7.17 -22.64 -61.73
C THR A 30 7.30 -21.56 -60.63
N PRO A 31 7.97 -21.81 -59.48
CA PRO A 31 8.29 -20.75 -58.50
C PRO A 31 9.45 -19.85 -58.96
N CYS A 32 9.64 -18.71 -58.30
CA CYS A 32 10.74 -17.76 -58.57
C CYS A 32 11.57 -17.52 -57.30
N LEU A 33 12.91 -17.45 -57.45
CA LEU A 33 13.89 -17.21 -56.38
C LEU A 33 14.94 -16.18 -56.83
N ALA A 34 15.14 -15.15 -56.00
CA ALA A 34 16.27 -14.21 -55.99
C ALA A 34 16.21 -13.47 -54.63
N ASN A 35 17.09 -13.61 -53.64
CA ASN A 35 18.46 -14.15 -53.51
C ASN A 35 19.58 -13.14 -53.85
N PHE A 36 20.58 -13.07 -52.94
CA PHE A 36 21.67 -12.08 -52.80
C PHE A 36 21.25 -10.68 -52.27
N ASP A 37 21.68 -10.15 -51.10
CA ASP A 37 22.80 -10.38 -50.13
C ASP A 37 24.07 -9.52 -50.36
N VAL A 38 24.92 -9.38 -49.32
CA VAL A 38 26.22 -8.67 -49.17
C VAL A 38 26.21 -7.33 -48.37
N ASP A 39 26.78 -7.40 -47.15
CA ASP A 39 27.62 -6.44 -46.39
C ASP A 39 27.09 -5.02 -46.02
N SER A 40 27.42 -4.39 -44.88
CA SER A 40 28.32 -4.65 -43.72
C SER A 40 28.09 -3.54 -42.65
N VAL A 41 28.44 -3.57 -41.34
CA VAL A 41 29.00 -4.52 -40.34
C VAL A 41 28.77 -3.92 -38.91
N ASP A 42 29.34 -4.49 -37.83
CA ASP A 42 29.36 -4.06 -36.40
C ASP A 42 28.02 -4.17 -35.63
N GLU A 43 27.80 -5.11 -34.71
CA GLU A 43 28.52 -5.45 -33.44
C GLU A 43 28.11 -4.57 -32.25
N TRP A 44 27.10 -5.04 -31.49
CA TRP A 44 26.80 -4.62 -30.12
C TRP A 44 26.22 -5.79 -29.30
N THR A 45 27.08 -6.75 -28.96
CA THR A 45 26.85 -7.66 -27.83
C THR A 45 27.53 -7.11 -26.60
N GLU A 46 26.78 -6.40 -25.76
CA GLU A 46 27.12 -6.25 -24.34
C GLU A 46 25.97 -6.77 -23.50
N GLU A 47 26.32 -7.64 -22.55
CA GLU A 47 25.38 -8.26 -21.62
C GLU A 47 24.94 -7.20 -20.61
N LYS A 48 23.63 -7.02 -20.43
CA LYS A 48 23.13 -6.34 -19.23
C LYS A 48 23.09 -7.36 -18.12
N GLU A 49 24.10 -7.33 -17.27
CA GLU A 49 24.03 -7.93 -15.94
C GLU A 49 22.77 -7.38 -15.23
N ASP A 50 21.95 -8.29 -14.69
CA ASP A 50 20.84 -7.91 -13.82
C ASP A 50 21.45 -7.42 -12.49
N ASP A 51 21.56 -6.09 -12.32
CA ASP A 51 22.02 -5.42 -11.10
C ASP A 51 21.16 -5.83 -9.87
N GLU A 52 21.53 -6.94 -9.24
CA GLU A 52 20.85 -7.47 -8.06
C GLU A 52 20.99 -6.48 -6.89
N VAL A 53 19.86 -6.03 -6.36
CA VAL A 53 19.82 -4.99 -5.34
C VAL A 53 20.37 -5.55 -4.03
N ASN A 54 21.63 -5.21 -3.74
CA ASN A 54 22.28 -5.50 -2.47
C ASN A 54 21.67 -4.65 -1.34
N GLU A 55 20.44 -4.97 -0.92
CA GLU A 55 19.94 -4.57 0.40
C GLU A 55 20.91 -5.10 1.45
N VAL A 56 21.51 -4.21 2.25
CA VAL A 56 22.49 -4.57 3.28
C VAL A 56 21.76 -5.18 4.48
N GLN A 57 21.40 -6.46 4.34
CA GLN A 57 20.70 -7.25 5.35
C GLN A 57 21.53 -7.37 6.64
N SER A 58 21.11 -6.70 7.72
CA SER A 58 21.63 -7.02 9.06
C SER A 58 21.27 -8.47 9.42
N GLN A 59 22.26 -9.24 9.88
CA GLN A 59 22.10 -10.66 10.16
C GLN A 59 21.18 -10.87 11.38
N HIS A 60 20.02 -11.51 11.19
CA HIS A 60 19.64 -12.78 11.84
C HIS A 60 18.18 -13.19 11.54
N THR A 61 17.97 -14.50 11.31
CA THR A 61 16.69 -15.23 11.47
C THR A 61 15.53 -14.98 10.48
N LEU A 62 15.81 -14.52 9.26
CA LEU A 62 15.06 -14.94 8.06
C LEU A 62 16.04 -15.60 7.06
N SER A 63 15.55 -16.49 6.19
CA SER A 63 16.39 -16.98 5.07
C SER A 63 16.67 -15.82 4.11
N ARG A 64 17.84 -15.79 3.50
CA ARG A 64 18.29 -14.69 2.61
C ARG A 64 17.36 -14.48 1.41
N ASP A 65 16.55 -15.50 1.10
CA ASP A 65 15.80 -15.68 -0.14
C ASP A 65 14.27 -15.43 0.02
N CYS A 66 13.77 -15.17 1.25
CA CYS A 66 12.33 -14.99 1.45
C CYS A 66 11.86 -13.54 1.27
N ASP A 67 11.46 -13.20 0.04
CA ASP A 67 10.64 -12.02 -0.23
C ASP A 67 9.27 -12.13 0.46
N LEU A 68 9.03 -11.29 1.47
CA LEU A 68 7.76 -11.22 2.20
C LEU A 68 6.64 -10.52 1.40
N SER A 69 6.97 -9.77 0.34
CA SER A 69 6.02 -9.00 -0.48
C SER A 69 5.31 -9.80 -1.57
N VAL A 70 5.82 -11.00 -1.89
CA VAL A 70 5.28 -11.92 -2.90
C VAL A 70 4.63 -13.12 -2.21
N GLY A 71 3.32 -13.26 -2.39
CA GLY A 71 2.49 -14.17 -1.60
C GLY A 71 1.04 -14.23 -2.06
N GLU A 72 0.21 -14.81 -1.23
CA GLU A 72 -1.24 -14.91 -1.38
C GLU A 72 -1.96 -14.56 -0.07
N TRP A 73 -3.21 -14.09 -0.19
CA TRP A 73 -4.11 -14.00 0.97
C TRP A 73 -4.84 -15.31 1.15
N VAL A 74 -4.74 -15.89 2.35
CA VAL A 74 -5.40 -17.14 2.73
C VAL A 74 -6.44 -16.84 3.79
N PHE A 75 -7.63 -17.44 3.67
CA PHE A 75 -8.65 -17.35 4.70
C PHE A 75 -8.26 -18.20 5.91
N ASP A 76 -8.22 -17.59 7.09
CA ASP A 76 -7.88 -18.21 8.36
C ASP A 76 -8.93 -17.81 9.41
N ALA A 77 -9.77 -18.77 9.79
CA ALA A 77 -10.86 -18.56 10.75
C ALA A 77 -10.39 -18.09 12.15
N SER A 78 -9.10 -18.30 12.47
CA SER A 78 -8.48 -17.91 13.74
C SER A 78 -8.04 -16.44 13.80
N TYR A 79 -8.13 -15.68 12.71
CA TYR A 79 -8.02 -14.22 12.71
C TYR A 79 -9.38 -13.60 13.12
N PRO A 80 -9.49 -12.32 13.49
CA PRO A 80 -8.42 -11.35 13.70
C PRO A 80 -7.49 -11.70 14.87
N LEU A 81 -6.39 -10.96 15.00
CA LEU A 81 -5.39 -11.17 16.05
C LEU A 81 -5.78 -10.58 17.42
N TYR A 82 -6.78 -9.69 17.46
CA TYR A 82 -7.31 -9.04 18.64
C TYR A 82 -8.80 -8.69 18.44
N GLU A 83 -9.50 -8.36 19.54
CA GLU A 83 -10.94 -8.04 19.49
C GLU A 83 -11.21 -6.66 18.85
N PRO A 84 -12.18 -6.54 17.93
CA PRO A 84 -12.55 -5.27 17.26
C PRO A 84 -13.07 -4.13 18.17
N ASN A 85 -13.14 -4.35 19.48
CA ASN A 85 -13.56 -3.35 20.45
C ASN A 85 -12.38 -2.53 21.05
N CYS A 86 -11.12 -2.87 20.74
CA CYS A 86 -9.90 -2.22 21.26
C CYS A 86 -10.04 -0.71 21.51
N PRO A 87 -9.73 -0.21 22.72
CA PRO A 87 -10.06 1.16 23.14
C PRO A 87 -9.18 2.24 22.47
N TYR A 88 -8.05 1.86 21.87
CA TYR A 88 -7.13 2.77 21.19
C TYR A 88 -7.48 3.02 19.71
N LEU A 89 -8.45 2.27 19.15
CA LEU A 89 -8.93 2.48 17.78
C LEU A 89 -9.76 3.77 17.67
N SER A 90 -9.35 4.65 16.76
CA SER A 90 -10.14 5.83 16.39
C SER A 90 -11.42 5.45 15.65
N ASN A 91 -12.39 6.37 15.63
CA ASN A 91 -13.65 6.16 14.91
C ASN A 91 -13.47 5.99 13.39
N GLN A 92 -12.34 6.38 12.79
CA GLN A 92 -12.14 6.24 11.35
C GLN A 92 -11.89 4.78 10.91
N VAL A 93 -11.28 3.97 11.79
CA VAL A 93 -10.86 2.59 11.50
C VAL A 93 -11.75 1.54 12.17
N SER A 94 -12.59 1.94 13.12
CA SER A 94 -13.44 1.06 13.95
C SER A 94 -14.69 0.54 13.22
N CYS A 95 -14.52 -0.12 12.07
CA CYS A 95 -15.61 -0.44 11.13
C CYS A 95 -16.80 -1.21 11.75
N ARG A 96 -16.55 -2.25 12.57
CA ARG A 96 -17.62 -2.95 13.30
C ARG A 96 -18.36 -2.04 14.29
N ARG A 97 -17.63 -1.24 15.07
CA ARG A 97 -18.19 -0.23 16.01
C ARG A 97 -19.08 0.78 15.29
N ASN A 98 -18.76 1.06 14.03
CA ASN A 98 -19.51 1.93 13.12
C ASN A 98 -20.65 1.23 12.35
N GLY A 99 -20.96 -0.03 12.65
CA GLY A 99 -22.10 -0.74 12.05
C GLY A 99 -21.81 -1.40 10.69
N ARG A 100 -20.53 -1.71 10.36
CA ARG A 100 -20.22 -2.57 9.22
C ARG A 100 -20.82 -3.98 9.45
N PRO A 101 -21.69 -4.49 8.55
CA PRO A 101 -22.49 -5.70 8.82
C PRO A 101 -21.82 -7.02 8.39
N ASP A 102 -20.73 -6.94 7.63
CA ASP A 102 -19.87 -8.06 7.24
C ASP A 102 -18.52 -7.96 7.94
N SER A 103 -17.89 -9.10 8.24
CA SER A 103 -16.61 -9.14 8.95
C SER A 103 -15.58 -10.12 8.39
N ASP A 104 -15.87 -10.79 7.27
CA ASP A 104 -14.96 -11.80 6.72
C ASP A 104 -13.66 -11.19 6.15
N TYR A 105 -13.64 -9.86 5.92
CA TYR A 105 -12.40 -9.10 5.64
C TYR A 105 -11.37 -9.19 6.79
N GLU A 106 -11.81 -9.48 8.03
CA GLU A 106 -10.97 -9.65 9.22
C GLU A 106 -10.32 -11.05 9.29
N LYS A 107 -10.75 -11.98 8.42
CA LYS A 107 -10.38 -13.41 8.44
C LYS A 107 -9.28 -13.77 7.44
N TRP A 108 -8.55 -12.79 6.91
CA TRP A 108 -7.54 -13.02 5.88
C TRP A 108 -6.12 -12.81 6.43
N ARG A 109 -5.27 -13.83 6.28
CA ARG A 109 -3.86 -13.84 6.62
C ARG A 109 -3.00 -13.74 5.35
N TRP A 110 -1.90 -12.99 5.41
CA TRP A 110 -0.92 -12.98 4.32
C TRP A 110 0.05 -14.16 4.46
N LYS A 111 0.34 -14.83 3.33
CA LYS A 111 1.24 -15.97 3.24
C LYS A 111 2.22 -15.73 2.09
N PRO A 112 3.50 -15.44 2.35
CA PRO A 112 4.52 -15.38 1.30
C PRO A 112 4.65 -16.73 0.57
N GLN A 113 5.13 -16.69 -0.67
CA GLN A 113 5.30 -17.92 -1.46
C GLN A 113 6.44 -18.81 -0.94
N GLN A 114 7.52 -18.19 -0.44
CA GLN A 114 8.79 -18.87 -0.17
C GLN A 114 9.02 -19.20 1.32
N CYS A 115 8.33 -18.53 2.25
CA CYS A 115 8.38 -18.84 3.68
C CYS A 115 7.10 -18.43 4.42
N SER A 116 7.04 -18.72 5.73
CA SER A 116 5.92 -18.37 6.59
C SER A 116 6.23 -17.16 7.48
N ILE A 117 5.37 -16.14 7.43
CA ILE A 117 5.35 -15.11 8.48
C ILE A 117 4.87 -15.75 9.79
N PRO A 118 5.64 -15.66 10.89
CA PRO A 118 5.21 -16.17 12.19
C PRO A 118 4.02 -15.35 12.70
N ARG A 119 2.97 -16.03 13.20
CA ARG A 119 1.81 -15.35 13.77
C ARG A 119 2.25 -14.39 14.88
N PHE A 120 1.69 -13.18 14.90
CA PHE A 120 2.03 -12.17 15.90
C PHE A 120 1.89 -12.72 17.33
N ASN A 121 2.91 -12.44 18.16
CA ASN A 121 2.91 -12.77 19.58
C ASN A 121 3.27 -11.51 20.36
N ALA A 122 2.28 -10.94 21.05
CA ALA A 122 2.41 -9.68 21.77
C ALA A 122 3.52 -9.69 22.83
N LEU A 123 3.62 -10.77 23.63
CA LEU A 123 4.64 -10.89 24.67
C LEU A 123 6.05 -11.01 24.07
N ALA A 124 6.19 -11.72 22.93
CA ALA A 124 7.45 -11.81 22.21
C ALA A 124 7.84 -10.46 21.58
N PHE A 125 6.92 -9.77 20.91
CA PHE A 125 7.14 -8.43 20.34
C PHE A 125 7.57 -7.43 21.43
N LEU A 126 6.80 -7.33 22.52
CA LEU A 126 7.14 -6.49 23.68
C LEU A 126 8.49 -6.87 24.30
N GLY A 127 8.84 -8.16 24.28
CA GLY A 127 10.17 -8.65 24.64
C GLY A 127 11.29 -8.11 23.75
N ARG A 128 11.11 -8.12 22.42
CA ARG A 128 12.11 -7.61 21.44
C ARG A 128 12.26 -6.09 21.48
N ILE A 129 11.20 -5.36 21.86
CA ILE A 129 11.21 -3.90 22.03
C ILE A 129 11.43 -3.43 23.48
N ARG A 130 11.75 -4.35 24.41
CA ARG A 130 12.07 -4.00 25.80
C ARG A 130 13.22 -2.99 25.86
N LYS A 131 13.03 -1.89 26.60
CA LYS A 131 13.93 -0.72 26.69
C LYS A 131 14.16 0.04 25.37
N LYS A 132 13.27 -0.11 24.38
CA LYS A 132 13.36 0.57 23.07
C LYS A 132 12.15 1.44 22.77
N ARG A 133 12.37 2.42 21.91
CA ARG A 133 11.35 3.23 21.25
C ARG A 133 11.14 2.73 19.82
N VAL A 134 9.89 2.40 19.47
CA VAL A 134 9.46 2.18 18.09
C VAL A 134 8.69 3.41 17.64
N MET A 135 9.10 4.10 16.57
CA MET A 135 8.36 5.26 16.04
C MET A 135 7.94 5.06 14.58
N LEU A 136 6.64 5.19 14.36
CA LEU A 136 5.96 5.13 13.08
C LEU A 136 5.79 6.57 12.58
N VAL A 137 6.51 6.94 11.52
CA VAL A 137 6.63 8.33 11.03
C VAL A 137 6.00 8.45 9.65
N GLY A 138 5.00 9.31 9.47
CA GLY A 138 4.42 9.49 8.13
C GLY A 138 3.04 10.12 8.04
N ASP A 139 2.28 9.67 7.04
CA ASP A 139 0.91 10.11 6.77
C ASP A 139 -0.15 9.32 7.57
N SER A 140 -1.44 9.54 7.30
CA SER A 140 -2.53 8.89 8.03
C SER A 140 -2.57 7.37 7.88
N MET A 141 -1.92 6.78 6.87
CA MET A 141 -1.74 5.32 6.78
C MET A 141 -0.74 4.80 7.81
N MET A 142 0.30 5.58 8.13
CA MET A 142 1.26 5.23 9.17
C MET A 142 0.62 5.33 10.56
N ARG A 143 -0.28 6.30 10.77
CA ARG A 143 -1.18 6.31 11.93
C ARG A 143 -2.10 5.08 11.95
N ASN A 144 -2.65 4.68 10.81
CA ASN A 144 -3.49 3.47 10.70
C ASN A 144 -2.72 2.20 11.10
N GLN A 145 -1.43 2.12 10.77
CA GLN A 145 -0.56 1.03 11.20
C GLN A 145 -0.21 1.11 12.70
N TRP A 146 -0.05 2.31 13.26
CA TRP A 146 0.16 2.53 14.69
C TRP A 146 -1.05 2.11 15.53
N GLU A 147 -2.28 2.48 15.14
CA GLU A 147 -3.50 2.06 15.85
C GLU A 147 -3.67 0.53 15.85
N SER A 148 -3.27 -0.15 14.77
CA SER A 148 -3.16 -1.62 14.71
C SER A 148 -2.09 -2.16 15.66
N LEU A 149 -0.87 -1.63 15.61
CA LEU A 149 0.26 -2.14 16.38
C LEU A 149 0.06 -1.98 17.89
N VAL A 150 -0.64 -0.93 18.33
CA VAL A 150 -1.07 -0.77 19.72
C VAL A 150 -2.10 -1.83 20.11
N CYS A 151 -3.16 -2.05 19.31
CA CYS A 151 -4.17 -3.06 19.61
C CYS A 151 -3.63 -4.50 19.58
N LEU A 152 -2.61 -4.77 18.76
CA LEU A 152 -1.89 -6.05 18.74
C LEU A 152 -1.13 -6.36 20.04
N VAL A 153 -0.82 -5.35 20.89
CA VAL A 153 -0.06 -5.55 22.14
C VAL A 153 -0.79 -5.16 23.42
N GLU A 154 -1.81 -4.30 23.36
CA GLU A 154 -2.37 -3.67 24.55
C GLU A 154 -3.06 -4.67 25.50
N ALA A 155 -3.70 -5.70 24.95
CA ALA A 155 -4.49 -6.67 25.71
C ALA A 155 -3.65 -7.56 26.66
N VAL A 156 -2.34 -7.67 26.46
CA VAL A 156 -1.43 -8.41 27.36
C VAL A 156 -0.72 -7.51 28.39
N ILE A 157 -1.04 -6.21 28.41
CA ILE A 157 -0.49 -5.24 29.36
C ILE A 157 -1.61 -4.77 30.31
N PRO A 158 -1.45 -4.86 31.64
CA PRO A 158 -2.43 -4.37 32.59
C PRO A 158 -2.73 -2.87 32.43
N ASN A 159 -3.95 -2.44 32.78
CA ASN A 159 -4.43 -1.09 32.48
C ASN A 159 -3.66 0.00 33.22
N GLU A 160 -3.22 -0.29 34.44
CA GLU A 160 -2.36 0.56 35.27
C GLU A 160 -0.87 0.52 34.87
N ARG A 161 -0.52 -0.30 33.86
CA ARG A 161 0.84 -0.48 33.31
C ARG A 161 0.97 -0.03 31.84
N LYS A 162 -0.09 0.55 31.28
CA LYS A 162 -0.08 1.21 29.96
C LYS A 162 -0.70 2.60 30.02
N LEU A 163 -0.18 3.54 29.23
CA LEU A 163 -0.80 4.84 29.01
C LEU A 163 -0.53 5.35 27.59
N VAL A 164 -1.32 6.34 27.15
CA VAL A 164 -1.03 7.13 25.95
C VAL A 164 -0.70 8.57 26.35
N SER A 165 0.37 9.13 25.79
CA SER A 165 0.78 10.52 25.95
C SER A 165 0.93 11.20 24.59
N SER A 166 0.57 12.47 24.46
CA SER A 166 0.78 13.25 23.24
C SER A 166 1.71 14.42 23.49
N ASN A 167 2.61 14.72 22.55
CA ASN A 167 3.52 15.86 22.61
C ASN A 167 3.67 16.49 21.21
N GLY A 168 3.07 17.65 21.00
CA GLY A 168 3.04 18.33 19.71
C GLY A 168 2.43 17.45 18.61
N GLN A 169 3.25 17.08 17.63
CA GLN A 169 2.87 16.21 16.50
C GLN A 169 3.11 14.71 16.77
N THR A 170 3.49 14.33 18.00
CA THR A 170 3.76 12.94 18.38
C THR A 170 2.71 12.39 19.36
N ILE A 171 2.43 11.08 19.25
CA ILE A 171 1.57 10.31 20.17
C ILE A 171 2.34 9.04 20.54
N ALA A 172 2.40 8.68 21.82
CA ALA A 172 3.16 7.54 22.30
C ALA A 172 2.29 6.66 23.21
N PHE A 173 2.17 5.38 22.86
CA PHE A 173 1.66 4.32 23.75
C PHE A 173 2.85 3.71 24.51
N HIS A 174 2.74 3.63 25.84
CA HIS A 174 3.82 3.18 26.72
C HIS A 174 3.49 1.83 27.35
N ALA A 175 4.44 0.89 27.32
CA ALA A 175 4.37 -0.40 28.00
C ALA A 175 5.35 -0.40 29.18
N MET A 176 4.87 -0.05 30.39
CA MET A 176 5.73 0.33 31.51
C MET A 176 6.65 -0.80 31.99
N ASP A 177 6.15 -2.04 32.09
CA ASP A 177 6.93 -3.21 32.51
C ASP A 177 7.97 -3.66 31.49
N TYR A 178 7.90 -3.14 30.27
CA TYR A 178 8.88 -3.33 29.20
C TYR A 178 9.81 -2.13 29.04
N GLN A 179 9.53 -1.01 29.72
CA GLN A 179 10.26 0.26 29.56
C GLN A 179 10.32 0.68 28.07
N ALA A 180 9.21 0.46 27.35
CA ALA A 180 9.14 0.53 25.89
C ALA A 180 7.99 1.42 25.42
N SER A 181 8.14 2.03 24.25
CA SER A 181 7.12 2.87 23.62
C SER A 181 6.86 2.48 22.17
N ILE A 182 5.59 2.63 21.77
CA ILE A 182 5.12 2.53 20.39
C ILE A 182 4.55 3.89 20.03
N GLU A 183 5.27 4.64 19.21
CA GLU A 183 5.09 6.05 18.95
C GLU A 183 4.62 6.29 17.51
N PHE A 184 3.83 7.32 17.29
CA PHE A 184 3.47 7.87 15.99
C PHE A 184 3.94 9.33 15.90
N ALA A 185 4.53 9.71 14.78
CA ALA A 185 4.89 11.09 14.49
C ALA A 185 4.27 11.54 13.15
N TRP A 186 3.48 12.62 13.21
CA TRP A 186 2.83 13.19 12.03
C TRP A 186 3.83 13.94 11.15
N ALA A 187 4.22 13.33 10.03
CA ALA A 187 5.13 13.93 9.04
C ALA A 187 4.76 13.42 7.63
N PRO A 188 3.59 13.78 7.08
CA PRO A 188 3.01 13.14 5.88
C PRO A 188 3.84 13.29 4.61
N LEU A 189 4.73 14.29 4.57
CA LEU A 189 5.65 14.57 3.46
C LEU A 189 7.13 14.35 3.88
N LEU A 190 7.39 13.92 5.13
CA LEU A 190 8.69 13.87 5.80
C LEU A 190 9.42 15.22 5.92
N VAL A 191 9.59 15.95 4.82
CA VAL A 191 10.13 17.31 4.73
C VAL A 191 9.14 18.37 5.23
N GLU A 192 9.64 19.60 5.41
CA GLU A 192 8.93 20.69 6.09
C GLU A 192 7.88 21.39 5.20
N LEU A 193 6.70 21.61 5.77
CA LEU A 193 5.65 22.47 5.21
C LEU A 193 5.51 23.70 6.12
N LYS A 194 5.91 24.87 5.62
CA LYS A 194 5.87 26.14 6.37
C LYS A 194 4.83 27.11 5.78
N GLU A 195 4.26 27.94 6.64
CA GLU A 195 3.26 28.96 6.28
C GLU A 195 3.92 30.34 6.40
N GLU A 196 4.02 31.05 5.28
CA GLU A 196 4.55 32.41 5.18
C GLU A 196 3.43 33.47 5.30
N SER A 197 3.82 34.75 5.21
CA SER A 197 2.89 35.87 5.18
C SER A 197 1.74 35.69 4.18
N HIS A 198 0.57 36.24 4.49
CA HIS A 198 -0.65 36.10 3.68
C HIS A 198 -1.16 34.64 3.57
N ASN A 199 -0.84 33.82 4.58
CA ASN A 199 -1.28 32.42 4.75
C ASN A 199 -0.86 31.49 3.58
N LYS A 200 0.26 31.81 2.93
CA LYS A 200 0.80 31.04 1.80
C LYS A 200 1.65 29.88 2.28
N LYS A 201 1.39 28.68 1.75
CA LYS A 201 2.04 27.45 2.20
C LYS A 201 3.11 26.98 1.23
N ILE A 202 4.31 26.75 1.76
CA ILE A 202 5.48 26.36 0.96
C ILE A 202 6.00 25.02 1.46
N LEU A 203 6.07 24.06 0.56
CA LEU A 203 6.72 22.77 0.78
C LEU A 203 8.22 22.92 0.51
N LEU A 204 9.03 22.86 1.56
CA LEU A 204 10.49 22.96 1.49
C LEU A 204 11.04 21.57 1.16
N LEU A 205 11.50 21.34 -0.07
CA LEU A 205 11.93 20.02 -0.52
C LEU A 205 13.30 19.59 0.05
N ASP A 206 14.04 20.53 0.63
CA ASP A 206 15.40 20.40 1.15
C ASP A 206 15.52 20.67 2.66
N SER A 207 14.41 20.94 3.36
CA SER A 207 14.38 21.17 4.82
C SER A 207 13.61 20.07 5.55
N ILE A 208 14.16 19.55 6.65
CA ILE A 208 13.57 18.40 7.37
C ILE A 208 13.76 18.40 8.90
N ASP A 209 14.75 19.10 9.44
CA ASP A 209 15.12 18.99 10.87
C ASP A 209 14.01 19.45 11.84
N ASP A 210 13.10 20.34 11.45
CA ASP A 210 11.95 20.69 12.30
C ASP A 210 11.00 19.49 12.51
N ASN A 211 10.90 18.57 11.55
CA ASN A 211 10.17 17.31 11.74
C ASN A 211 11.09 16.27 12.40
N ALA A 212 12.35 16.19 11.95
CA ALA A 212 13.26 15.12 12.30
C ALA A 212 13.84 15.19 13.72
N LYS A 213 13.71 16.33 14.41
CA LYS A 213 14.10 16.50 15.82
C LYS A 213 13.48 15.46 16.77
N TYR A 214 12.32 14.89 16.44
CA TYR A 214 11.66 13.84 17.23
C TYR A 214 12.18 12.41 16.96
N TRP A 215 12.79 12.19 15.78
CA TRP A 215 13.23 10.85 15.30
C TRP A 215 14.62 10.47 15.84
N ARG A 216 15.42 11.47 16.25
CA ARG A 216 16.76 11.26 16.83
C ARG A 216 16.65 10.45 18.13
N GLY A 217 17.48 9.41 18.27
CA GLY A 217 17.46 8.54 19.47
C GLY A 217 16.20 7.67 19.60
N VAL A 218 15.63 7.25 18.48
CA VAL A 218 14.65 6.16 18.39
C VAL A 218 15.40 4.89 17.96
N ASP A 219 15.10 3.73 18.54
CA ASP A 219 15.79 2.47 18.23
C ASP A 219 15.26 1.78 16.96
N ILE A 220 13.96 1.95 16.66
CA ILE A 220 13.29 1.40 15.47
C ILE A 220 12.44 2.50 14.83
N LEU A 221 12.83 2.95 13.63
CA LEU A 221 12.09 3.93 12.84
C LEU A 221 11.39 3.24 11.66
N VAL A 222 10.08 3.44 11.53
CA VAL A 222 9.25 2.94 10.43
C VAL A 222 8.65 4.13 9.69
N PHE A 223 9.20 4.46 8.53
CA PHE A 223 8.79 5.61 7.71
C PHE A 223 7.72 5.23 6.67
N ASP A 224 6.85 6.19 6.31
CA ASP A 224 5.95 6.13 5.16
C ASP A 224 5.65 7.55 4.69
N SER A 225 5.65 7.74 3.37
CA SER A 225 5.13 8.96 2.76
C SER A 225 4.80 8.65 1.30
N ALA A 226 3.52 8.73 0.92
CA ALA A 226 3.12 8.45 -0.46
C ALA A 226 1.84 9.16 -0.90
N HIS A 227 0.86 9.32 0.00
CA HIS A 227 -0.49 9.76 -0.37
C HIS A 227 -0.58 11.24 -0.68
N TRP A 228 0.16 12.05 0.06
CA TRP A 228 0.03 13.51 0.07
C TRP A 228 0.72 14.15 -1.12
N TRP A 229 1.84 13.59 -1.59
CA TRP A 229 2.58 14.02 -2.78
C TRP A 229 1.76 14.07 -4.08
N THR A 230 0.66 13.33 -4.16
CA THR A 230 -0.25 13.32 -5.33
C THR A 230 -1.50 14.18 -5.15
N HIS A 231 -1.63 14.89 -4.03
CA HIS A 231 -2.71 15.85 -3.82
C HIS A 231 -2.54 17.06 -4.74
N SER A 232 -3.65 17.56 -5.27
CA SER A 232 -3.65 18.62 -6.28
C SER A 232 -4.96 19.41 -6.26
N GLY A 233 -4.95 20.60 -6.83
CA GLY A 233 -6.08 21.54 -6.77
C GLY A 233 -6.49 21.81 -5.32
N LYS A 234 -7.80 21.71 -5.04
CA LYS A 234 -8.37 21.94 -3.69
C LYS A 234 -7.90 20.98 -2.58
N TRP A 235 -7.14 19.94 -2.92
CA TRP A 235 -6.55 19.00 -1.96
C TRP A 235 -5.08 19.30 -1.68
N SER A 236 -4.42 20.16 -2.47
CA SER A 236 -3.03 20.56 -2.19
C SER A 236 -2.93 21.24 -0.83
N LEU A 237 -1.90 20.89 -0.07
CA LEU A 237 -1.58 21.47 1.24
C LEU A 237 -0.58 22.64 1.15
N TRP A 238 -0.07 22.91 -0.05
CA TRP A 238 0.88 23.96 -0.37
C TRP A 238 0.49 24.71 -1.65
N ASP A 239 0.85 25.99 -1.71
CA ASP A 239 0.78 26.85 -2.89
C ASP A 239 2.03 26.72 -3.76
N TYR A 240 3.19 26.49 -3.14
CA TYR A 240 4.51 26.52 -3.78
C TYR A 240 5.43 25.41 -3.27
N TYR A 241 6.43 25.06 -4.06
CA TYR A 241 7.59 24.27 -3.63
C TYR A 241 8.82 25.19 -3.53
N LYS A 242 9.74 24.93 -2.60
CA LYS A 242 11.05 25.61 -2.53
C LYS A 242 12.19 24.58 -2.47
N GLU A 243 13.31 24.90 -3.11
CA GLU A 243 14.59 24.16 -3.06
C GLU A 243 15.74 25.17 -3.20
N GLY A 244 16.55 25.36 -2.16
CA GLY A 244 17.41 26.54 -2.00
C GLY A 244 16.61 27.82 -2.19
N GLU A 245 17.15 28.81 -2.92
CA GLU A 245 16.38 30.02 -3.27
C GLU A 245 15.44 29.87 -4.48
N ARG A 246 15.20 28.64 -4.96
CA ARG A 246 14.32 28.41 -6.12
C ARG A 246 12.89 28.12 -5.66
N LEU A 247 11.97 29.03 -5.98
CA LEU A 247 10.53 28.85 -5.78
C LEU A 247 9.87 28.31 -7.05
N PHE A 248 9.00 27.31 -6.91
CA PHE A 248 8.24 26.70 -8.01
C PHE A 248 6.74 26.78 -7.74
N THR A 249 5.97 27.30 -8.71
CA THR A 249 4.50 27.36 -8.66
C THR A 249 3.82 26.04 -9.08
N SER A 250 4.57 25.16 -9.74
CA SER A 250 4.16 23.81 -10.11
C SER A 250 5.40 22.95 -10.31
N LEU A 251 5.31 21.67 -9.97
CA LEU A 251 6.35 20.68 -10.15
C LEU A 251 5.67 19.32 -10.40
N ASN A 252 6.33 18.42 -11.14
CA ASN A 252 5.82 17.07 -11.31
C ASN A 252 5.79 16.36 -9.94
N PRO A 253 4.67 15.76 -9.50
CA PRO A 253 4.55 15.08 -8.22
C PRO A 253 5.66 14.07 -7.91
N MET A 254 6.16 13.35 -8.91
CA MET A 254 7.23 12.36 -8.71
C MET A 254 8.62 13.00 -8.58
N VAL A 255 8.84 14.16 -9.21
CA VAL A 255 10.09 14.95 -9.06
C VAL A 255 10.10 15.68 -7.72
N ALA A 256 8.95 16.17 -7.25
CA ALA A 256 8.80 16.71 -5.90
C ALA A 256 9.08 15.61 -4.85
N TYR A 257 8.51 14.43 -5.05
CA TYR A 257 8.69 13.27 -4.19
C TYR A 257 10.14 12.76 -4.16
N GLU A 258 10.81 12.66 -5.32
CA GLU A 258 12.23 12.28 -5.39
C GLU A 258 13.12 13.25 -4.60
N LYS A 259 12.88 14.56 -4.73
CA LYS A 259 13.62 15.59 -3.98
C LYS A 259 13.39 15.46 -2.47
N GLY A 260 12.14 15.36 -2.03
CA GLY A 260 11.79 15.20 -0.62
C GLY A 260 12.34 13.91 0.00
N LEU A 261 12.24 12.78 -0.70
CA LEU A 261 12.86 11.53 -0.26
C LEU A 261 14.39 11.60 -0.28
N THR A 262 15.01 12.27 -1.24
CA THR A 262 16.48 12.46 -1.27
C THR A 262 16.95 13.26 -0.04
N THR A 263 16.16 14.23 0.42
CA THR A 263 16.42 14.99 1.66
C THR A 263 16.26 14.12 2.90
N TRP A 264 15.21 13.30 2.99
CA TRP A 264 15.05 12.30 4.05
C TRP A 264 16.20 11.27 4.08
N ALA A 265 16.60 10.76 2.92
CA ALA A 265 17.68 9.79 2.77
C ALA A 265 19.02 10.36 3.27
N LYS A 266 19.39 11.56 2.81
CA LYS A 266 20.57 12.30 3.31
C LYS A 266 20.49 12.55 4.80
N TRP A 267 19.30 12.85 5.35
CA TRP A 267 19.15 13.04 6.79
C TRP A 267 19.41 11.73 7.54
N VAL A 268 18.86 10.60 7.10
CA VAL A 268 19.11 9.28 7.70
C VAL A 268 20.60 8.94 7.68
N ASP A 269 21.24 9.02 6.51
CA ASP A 269 22.67 8.75 6.32
C ASP A 269 23.59 9.60 7.21
N LEU A 270 23.25 10.88 7.44
CA LEU A 270 24.08 11.81 8.21
C LEU A 270 23.80 11.84 9.72
N ASN A 271 22.69 11.27 10.19
CA ASN A 271 22.19 11.51 11.56
C ASN A 271 21.84 10.25 12.38
N LEU A 272 21.84 9.06 11.78
CA LEU A 272 21.55 7.80 12.46
C LEU A 272 22.76 6.87 12.48
N ASP A 273 22.81 5.98 13.48
CA ASP A 273 23.85 4.95 13.64
C ASP A 273 23.21 3.56 13.43
N PRO A 274 23.63 2.78 12.42
CA PRO A 274 23.02 1.49 12.10
C PRO A 274 23.26 0.42 13.18
N ASN A 275 24.21 0.64 14.11
CA ASN A 275 24.42 -0.23 15.28
C ASN A 275 23.39 0.04 16.40
N ARG A 276 22.63 1.14 16.29
CA ARG A 276 21.71 1.63 17.34
C ARG A 276 20.28 1.81 16.87
N THR A 277 20.07 2.13 15.60
CA THR A 277 18.76 2.39 15.00
C THR A 277 18.53 1.47 13.81
N ARG A 278 17.44 0.69 13.81
CA ARG A 278 16.97 0.00 12.60
C ARG A 278 15.98 0.91 11.87
N VAL A 279 16.21 1.17 10.58
CA VAL A 279 15.34 1.97 9.74
C VAL A 279 14.60 1.07 8.75
N ILE A 280 13.30 1.27 8.65
CA ILE A 280 12.38 0.55 7.76
C ILE A 280 11.56 1.60 7.01
N PHE A 281 11.36 1.43 5.71
CA PHE A 281 10.42 2.25 4.94
C PHE A 281 9.28 1.37 4.45
N ARG A 282 8.05 1.66 4.87
CA ARG A 282 6.84 0.96 4.40
C ARG A 282 6.40 1.54 3.07
N SER A 283 6.18 0.67 2.07
CA SER A 283 5.80 1.12 0.73
C SER A 283 4.36 1.63 0.64
N VAL A 284 3.90 1.92 -0.58
CA VAL A 284 2.64 2.61 -0.87
C VAL A 284 1.43 1.73 -0.52
N SER A 285 0.71 2.08 0.55
CA SER A 285 -0.66 1.58 0.75
C SER A 285 -1.54 2.06 -0.44
N PRO A 286 -2.27 1.19 -1.14
CA PRO A 286 -3.08 1.58 -2.29
C PRO A 286 -4.46 2.14 -1.90
N ARG A 287 -5.02 2.96 -2.79
CA ARG A 287 -6.42 3.38 -2.75
C ARG A 287 -7.28 2.50 -3.65
N HIS A 288 -8.54 2.26 -3.29
CA HIS A 288 -9.49 1.43 -4.05
C HIS A 288 -10.71 2.24 -4.47
N ASN A 289 -10.57 3.10 -5.48
CA ASN A 289 -11.57 4.10 -5.84
C ASN A 289 -12.07 3.95 -7.28
N ARG A 290 -12.95 4.87 -7.74
CA ARG A 290 -13.46 4.83 -9.11
C ARG A 290 -12.43 5.25 -10.16
N GLU A 291 -11.40 6.01 -9.78
CA GLU A 291 -10.40 6.59 -10.68
C GLU A 291 -9.40 5.53 -11.18
N ASN A 292 -9.11 4.52 -10.35
CA ASN A 292 -8.34 3.34 -10.76
C ASN A 292 -9.19 2.11 -11.11
N GLY A 293 -10.52 2.23 -11.05
CA GLY A 293 -11.49 1.18 -11.40
C GLY A 293 -11.85 0.19 -10.27
N TRP A 294 -11.17 0.24 -9.14
CA TRP A 294 -11.27 -0.79 -8.08
C TRP A 294 -12.05 -0.33 -6.84
N GLN A 295 -13.23 0.26 -7.03
CA GLN A 295 -14.03 0.90 -5.97
C GLN A 295 -14.33 -0.02 -4.75
N CYS A 296 -13.99 0.42 -3.53
CA CYS A 296 -14.14 -0.36 -2.28
C CYS A 296 -15.59 -0.49 -1.75
N TYR A 297 -16.53 0.33 -2.24
CA TYR A 297 -17.91 0.32 -1.74
C TYR A 297 -18.63 -1.01 -2.03
N LYS A 298 -19.28 -1.56 -0.98
CA LYS A 298 -19.94 -2.89 -0.96
C LYS A 298 -19.02 -4.08 -1.31
N GLN A 299 -17.70 -3.92 -1.26
CA GLN A 299 -16.77 -5.03 -1.46
C GLN A 299 -16.58 -5.79 -0.14
N ARG A 300 -16.67 -7.12 -0.21
CA ARG A 300 -16.61 -8.03 0.96
C ARG A 300 -15.50 -9.09 0.86
N GLU A 301 -14.95 -9.25 -0.33
CA GLU A 301 -13.96 -10.25 -0.69
C GLU A 301 -12.77 -9.58 -1.38
N PRO A 302 -11.54 -10.10 -1.15
CA PRO A 302 -10.36 -9.70 -1.92
C PRO A 302 -10.56 -9.81 -3.44
N LEU A 303 -9.65 -9.19 -4.18
CA LEU A 303 -9.46 -9.48 -5.60
C LEU A 303 -8.78 -10.84 -5.76
N VAL A 304 -9.28 -11.63 -6.70
CA VAL A 304 -8.66 -12.91 -7.08
C VAL A 304 -7.35 -12.61 -7.80
N PHE A 305 -6.26 -13.26 -7.39
CA PHE A 305 -4.91 -13.03 -7.93
C PHE A 305 -4.78 -13.33 -9.43
N LEU A 306 -5.59 -14.26 -9.96
CA LEU A 306 -5.58 -14.68 -11.36
C LEU A 306 -5.90 -13.51 -12.30
N GLY A 307 -4.87 -13.00 -12.97
CA GLY A 307 -4.95 -11.86 -13.90
C GLY A 307 -4.79 -10.48 -13.25
N PHE A 308 -4.76 -10.38 -11.91
CA PHE A 308 -4.55 -9.11 -11.23
C PHE A 308 -3.06 -8.74 -11.19
N LYS A 309 -2.62 -7.92 -12.14
CA LYS A 309 -1.33 -7.23 -12.07
C LYS A 309 -1.55 -5.82 -11.49
N PRO A 310 -1.24 -5.56 -10.19
CA PRO A 310 -1.36 -4.22 -9.63
C PRO A 310 -0.43 -3.26 -10.37
N ARG A 311 -0.95 -2.08 -10.74
CA ARG A 311 -0.12 -1.03 -11.34
C ARG A 311 0.87 -0.53 -10.29
N VAL A 312 2.16 -0.75 -10.52
CA VAL A 312 3.25 -0.21 -9.70
C VAL A 312 3.08 1.32 -9.59
N PRO A 313 2.92 1.88 -8.37
CA PRO A 313 2.83 3.31 -8.18
C PRO A 313 4.16 4.00 -8.52
N GLY A 314 4.12 5.22 -9.07
CA GLY A 314 5.33 5.98 -9.36
C GLY A 314 6.17 6.23 -8.10
N GLN A 315 5.51 6.42 -6.95
CA GLN A 315 6.18 6.54 -5.65
C GLN A 315 6.96 5.28 -5.26
N LEU A 316 6.53 4.07 -5.65
CA LEU A 316 7.28 2.86 -5.34
C LEU A 316 8.57 2.75 -6.18
N VAL A 317 8.51 3.19 -7.45
CA VAL A 317 9.70 3.27 -8.31
C VAL A 317 10.70 4.29 -7.73
N VAL A 318 10.24 5.53 -7.47
CA VAL A 318 11.10 6.58 -6.91
C VAL A 318 11.67 6.19 -5.54
N LEU A 319 10.89 5.55 -4.67
CA LEU A 319 11.37 5.06 -3.38
C LEU A 319 12.53 4.07 -3.55
N ARG A 320 12.36 3.05 -4.39
CA ARG A 320 13.42 2.05 -4.66
C ARG A 320 14.68 2.71 -5.23
N GLU A 321 14.54 3.68 -6.14
CA GLU A 321 15.66 4.43 -6.71
C GLU A 321 16.29 5.46 -5.75
N VAL A 322 15.65 5.80 -4.63
CA VAL A 322 16.29 6.56 -3.54
C VAL A 322 16.99 5.60 -2.57
N LEU A 323 16.35 4.50 -2.16
CA LEU A 323 16.94 3.52 -1.24
C LEU A 323 18.26 2.92 -1.79
N LYS A 324 18.33 2.62 -3.09
CA LYS A 324 19.56 2.19 -3.79
C LYS A 324 20.75 3.17 -3.65
N LYS A 325 20.49 4.44 -3.36
CA LYS A 325 21.49 5.52 -3.28
C LYS A 325 21.89 5.86 -1.83
N MET A 326 21.32 5.16 -0.84
CA MET A 326 21.61 5.37 0.58
C MET A 326 22.84 4.59 1.02
N SER A 327 23.63 5.17 1.92
CA SER A 327 24.70 4.48 2.63
C SER A 327 24.21 3.83 3.94
N PHE A 328 23.08 4.29 4.49
CA PHE A 328 22.45 3.66 5.64
C PHE A 328 21.60 2.44 5.23
N PRO A 329 21.70 1.28 5.91
CA PRO A 329 20.88 0.11 5.64
C PRO A 329 19.40 0.36 6.02
N VAL A 330 18.54 0.50 5.01
CA VAL A 330 17.09 0.63 5.16
C VAL A 330 16.39 -0.60 4.57
N TYR A 331 15.49 -1.21 5.34
CA TYR A 331 14.64 -2.31 4.85
C TYR A 331 13.39 -1.76 4.14
N LEU A 332 13.13 -2.21 2.91
CA LEU A 332 11.85 -1.92 2.24
C LEU A 332 10.75 -2.89 2.70
N LEU A 333 9.86 -2.43 3.57
CA LEU A 333 8.65 -3.16 3.95
C LEU A 333 7.60 -2.98 2.83
N ASP A 334 7.72 -3.77 1.74
CA ASP A 334 6.82 -3.64 0.59
C ASP A 334 5.45 -4.30 0.82
N VAL A 335 4.45 -3.48 1.12
CA VAL A 335 3.05 -3.86 1.33
C VAL A 335 2.15 -3.55 0.13
N THR A 336 2.69 -3.01 -0.97
CA THR A 336 1.89 -2.44 -2.08
C THR A 336 1.05 -3.52 -2.75
N SER A 337 1.70 -4.59 -3.23
CA SER A 337 1.06 -5.65 -4.02
C SER A 337 0.05 -6.45 -3.20
N MET A 338 0.40 -6.84 -1.96
CA MET A 338 -0.52 -7.54 -1.07
C MET A 338 -1.76 -6.69 -0.75
N SER A 339 -1.57 -5.40 -0.46
CA SER A 339 -2.67 -4.52 -0.07
C SER A 339 -3.57 -4.19 -1.26
N ALA A 340 -3.04 -4.20 -2.49
CA ALA A 340 -3.78 -3.96 -3.72
C ALA A 340 -4.78 -5.08 -4.05
N LEU A 341 -4.68 -6.24 -3.40
CA LEU A 341 -5.70 -7.28 -3.46
C LEU A 341 -6.90 -6.99 -2.53
N ARG A 342 -6.78 -6.06 -1.56
CA ARG A 342 -7.67 -5.97 -0.40
C ARG A 342 -8.72 -4.86 -0.47
N ARG A 343 -9.37 -4.67 -1.62
CA ARG A 343 -10.49 -3.71 -1.78
C ARG A 343 -11.61 -3.84 -0.73
N ASP A 344 -11.74 -5.00 -0.09
CA ASP A 344 -12.68 -5.33 0.98
C ASP A 344 -12.29 -4.76 2.35
N GLY A 345 -11.01 -4.50 2.60
CA GLY A 345 -10.47 -4.10 3.91
C GLY A 345 -10.64 -2.62 4.27
N HIS A 346 -11.20 -1.79 3.38
CA HIS A 346 -11.41 -0.36 3.63
C HIS A 346 -12.66 -0.08 4.47
N PRO A 347 -12.70 1.01 5.28
CA PRO A 347 -13.90 1.46 5.97
C PRO A 347 -15.05 1.76 5.02
N SER A 348 -14.76 2.22 3.80
CA SER A 348 -15.80 2.64 2.87
C SER A 348 -16.69 3.68 3.55
N VAL A 349 -18.01 3.47 3.62
CA VAL A 349 -18.92 4.37 4.34
C VAL A 349 -18.81 4.27 5.87
N TYR A 350 -18.20 3.21 6.41
CA TYR A 350 -18.09 2.90 7.84
C TYR A 350 -16.86 3.55 8.52
N GLY A 351 -16.35 4.67 7.98
CA GLY A 351 -15.33 5.51 8.64
C GLY A 351 -15.89 6.49 9.69
N ARG A 352 -17.18 6.36 10.01
CA ARG A 352 -17.89 7.08 11.08
C ARG A 352 -19.08 6.24 11.53
N ALA A 353 -19.52 6.40 12.77
CA ALA A 353 -20.76 5.80 13.24
C ALA A 353 -21.97 6.33 12.43
N ALA A 354 -23.03 5.53 12.38
CA ALA A 354 -24.33 5.96 11.87
C ALA A 354 -24.88 7.16 12.66
N ASP A 355 -25.77 7.93 12.04
CA ASP A 355 -26.46 9.03 12.73
C ASP A 355 -27.43 8.54 13.82
N ALA A 356 -28.01 9.47 14.58
CA ALA A 356 -28.99 9.17 15.63
C ALA A 356 -30.31 8.56 15.12
N GLN A 357 -30.48 8.41 13.80
CA GLN A 357 -31.58 7.71 13.14
C GLN A 357 -31.12 6.37 12.52
N GLY A 358 -29.91 5.90 12.86
CA GLY A 358 -29.34 4.64 12.39
C GLY A 358 -28.90 4.68 10.92
N ARG A 359 -28.77 5.85 10.31
CA ARG A 359 -28.45 5.99 8.88
C ARG A 359 -26.94 6.08 8.68
N GLN A 360 -26.43 5.20 7.83
CA GLN A 360 -25.13 5.40 7.21
C GLN A 360 -25.30 6.29 5.98
N ASP A 361 -24.39 7.25 5.77
CA ASP A 361 -24.28 7.92 4.48
C ASP A 361 -23.79 6.88 3.45
N THR A 362 -24.71 6.41 2.61
CA THR A 362 -24.45 5.34 1.64
C THR A 362 -23.83 5.83 0.33
N ALA A 363 -23.49 7.12 0.21
CA ALA A 363 -22.99 7.67 -1.03
C ALA A 363 -21.59 7.14 -1.41
N VAL A 364 -21.48 6.64 -2.65
CA VAL A 364 -20.20 6.25 -3.27
C VAL A 364 -19.14 7.36 -3.21
N ARG A 365 -19.57 8.63 -3.21
CA ARG A 365 -18.68 9.81 -3.15
C ARG A 365 -18.11 10.13 -1.76
N THR A 366 -18.63 9.50 -0.69
CA THR A 366 -18.18 9.71 0.70
C THR A 366 -17.60 8.44 1.33
N SER A 367 -17.37 7.40 0.52
CA SER A 367 -16.67 6.18 0.93
C SER A 367 -15.16 6.42 1.10
N ASP A 368 -14.62 6.19 2.29
CA ASP A 368 -13.18 6.16 2.53
C ASP A 368 -12.58 4.87 1.98
N CYS A 369 -11.99 4.96 0.79
CA CYS A 369 -11.22 3.90 0.15
C CYS A 369 -9.71 4.21 0.16
N THR A 370 -9.22 4.84 1.24
CA THR A 370 -7.78 5.05 1.49
C THR A 370 -7.35 4.40 2.80
N HIS A 371 -8.04 4.69 3.90
CA HIS A 371 -7.75 4.12 5.23
C HIS A 371 -8.26 2.68 5.33
N TRP A 372 -7.92 1.97 6.39
CA TRP A 372 -8.18 0.54 6.56
C TRP A 372 -8.98 0.26 7.83
N CYS A 373 -9.93 -0.67 7.74
CA CYS A 373 -10.61 -1.21 8.91
C CYS A 373 -9.60 -1.89 9.83
N LEU A 374 -9.82 -1.76 11.14
CA LEU A 374 -9.08 -2.46 12.18
C LEU A 374 -10.02 -3.28 13.06
N PRO A 375 -9.71 -4.57 13.35
CA PRO A 375 -8.62 -5.36 12.75
C PRO A 375 -8.77 -5.55 11.23
N GLY A 376 -7.67 -5.84 10.54
CA GLY A 376 -7.62 -5.88 9.08
C GLY A 376 -6.21 -5.79 8.49
N VAL A 377 -6.09 -5.17 7.31
CA VAL A 377 -4.87 -5.21 6.48
C VAL A 377 -3.59 -4.68 7.16
N PRO A 378 -3.62 -3.60 7.97
CA PRO A 378 -2.43 -3.13 8.68
C PRO A 378 -1.91 -4.11 9.73
N ASP A 379 -2.74 -5.04 10.22
CA ASP A 379 -2.28 -6.09 11.14
C ASP A 379 -1.26 -7.00 10.44
N ALA A 380 -1.49 -7.33 9.16
CA ALA A 380 -0.54 -8.10 8.36
C ALA A 380 0.75 -7.33 8.05
N TRP A 381 0.68 -6.00 7.87
CA TRP A 381 1.88 -5.16 7.79
C TRP A 381 2.69 -5.22 9.10
N ASN A 382 2.00 -5.31 10.23
CA ASN A 382 2.60 -5.45 11.55
C ASN A 382 3.10 -6.89 11.85
N GLU A 383 2.52 -7.93 11.24
CA GLU A 383 3.11 -9.28 11.24
C GLU A 383 4.41 -9.34 10.42
N MET A 384 4.46 -8.66 9.26
CA MET A 384 5.70 -8.50 8.49
C MET A 384 6.75 -7.70 9.26
N LEU A 385 6.37 -6.58 9.90
CA LEU A 385 7.25 -5.82 10.79
C LEU A 385 7.78 -6.70 11.93
N TYR A 386 6.93 -7.54 12.54
CA TYR A 386 7.34 -8.51 13.56
C TYR A 386 8.27 -9.63 13.02
N ALA A 387 8.23 -9.94 11.72
CA ALA A 387 9.21 -10.82 11.09
C ALA A 387 10.58 -10.14 10.86
N LEU A 388 10.61 -8.81 10.69
CA LEU A 388 11.81 -7.99 10.43
C LEU A 388 12.52 -7.45 11.69
N LEU A 389 12.01 -7.71 12.90
CA LEU A 389 12.53 -7.16 14.17
C LEU A 389 13.32 -8.15 15.02
#